data_AF-A0A4Y2LVA9-F1
#
_entry.id   AF-A0A4Y2LVA9-F1
#
_cell.length_a   1.000
_cell.length_b   1.000
_cell.length_c   1.000
_cell.angle_alpha   90.00
_cell.angle_beta   90.00
_cell.angle_gamma   90.00
#
_symmetry.space_group_name_H-M   'P 1'
#
loop_
_entity.id
_entity.type
_entity.pdbx_description
1 polymer ?
#
loop_
_entity_poly.entity_id
_entity_poly.type
_entity_poly.pdbx_seq_one_letter_code
_entity_poly.pdbx_strand_id
1 'polypeptide(L)'
;MLKTERLKCTFVCFQLQNVWFQHDGAPEHKTSSMKQYLVEEFGEQIIGHCGFEEWLPRSPDVTPMDFLLWGYLKQQVYATLLPTLQDLQHRITVRSIQFLRLRAKTANQR
;
A
#
# COMPACT_ATOMS: atom_id res chain seq x y z
N MET A 1 26.82 -3.55 -24.89
CA MET A 1 27.15 -3.70 -23.45
C MET A 1 26.15 -2.87 -22.67
N LEU A 2 25.21 -3.59 -22.04
CA LEU A 2 24.00 -3.21 -21.27
C LEU A 2 23.49 -1.75 -21.35
N LYS A 3 22.44 -1.58 -22.16
CA LYS A 3 21.42 -0.53 -22.00
C LYS A 3 20.74 -0.73 -20.64
N THR A 4 20.97 0.18 -19.70
CA THR A 4 20.08 0.33 -18.55
C THR A 4 18.84 1.05 -19.05
N GLU A 5 17.82 0.28 -19.42
CA GLU A 5 16.50 0.80 -19.73
C GLU A 5 15.93 1.43 -18.46
N ARG A 6 16.06 2.76 -18.37
CA ARG A 6 15.20 3.56 -17.48
C ARG A 6 13.78 3.23 -17.87
N LEU A 7 13.10 2.45 -17.04
CA LEU A 7 11.67 2.24 -17.13
C LEU A 7 11.04 3.63 -17.23
N LYS A 8 10.47 3.89 -18.41
CA LYS A 8 9.62 5.02 -18.71
C LYS A 8 8.41 4.92 -17.80
N CYS A 9 8.52 5.44 -16.59
CA CYS A 9 7.37 5.93 -15.88
C CYS A 9 7.63 7.41 -15.65
N THR A 10 7.38 8.18 -16.72
CA THR A 10 7.06 9.59 -16.57
C THR A 10 5.73 9.65 -15.82
N PHE A 11 5.77 9.41 -14.51
CA PHE A 11 4.67 9.66 -13.62
C PHE A 11 4.44 11.17 -13.66
N VAL A 12 3.24 11.55 -14.07
CA VAL A 12 2.75 12.91 -13.85
C VAL A 12 2.88 13.16 -12.35
N CYS A 13 3.73 14.12 -11.99
CA CYS A 13 3.87 14.66 -10.64
C CYS A 13 2.53 15.31 -10.25
N PHE A 14 1.59 14.49 -9.80
CA PHE A 14 0.47 14.94 -9.01
C PHE A 14 0.97 14.89 -7.57
N GLN A 15 1.39 16.04 -7.03
CA GLN A 15 1.53 16.18 -5.59
C GLN A 15 0.19 15.78 -4.96
N LEU A 16 0.16 14.63 -4.28
CA LEU A 16 -1.03 14.14 -3.61
C LEU A 16 -1.25 15.01 -2.36
N GLN A 17 -1.91 16.15 -2.55
CA GLN A 17 -2.21 17.07 -1.45
C GLN A 17 -3.29 16.46 -0.55
N ASN A 18 -3.05 16.50 0.76
CA ASN A 18 -3.94 16.00 1.81
C ASN A 18 -4.03 14.46 1.88
N VAL A 19 -2.97 13.75 1.51
CA VAL A 19 -2.91 12.29 1.64
C VAL A 19 -1.74 11.92 2.55
N TRP A 20 -2.05 11.27 3.66
CA TRP A 20 -1.03 10.70 4.54
C TRP A 20 -0.64 9.30 4.04
N PHE A 21 0.65 9.12 3.77
CA PHE A 21 1.22 7.83 3.43
C PHE A 21 1.65 7.11 4.71
N GLN A 22 1.15 5.89 4.94
CA GLN A 22 1.52 5.06 6.08
C GLN A 22 2.19 3.77 5.59
N HIS A 23 3.34 3.41 6.16
CA HIS A 23 4.02 2.13 5.89
C HIS A 23 4.63 1.53 7.16
N ASP A 24 4.97 0.23 7.11
CA ASP A 24 5.56 -0.47 8.25
C ASP A 24 7.07 -0.19 8.40
N GLY A 25 7.63 -0.62 9.52
CA GLY A 25 9.05 -0.41 9.83
C GLY A 25 10.02 -1.43 9.21
N ALA A 26 9.63 -2.20 8.18
CA ALA A 26 10.47 -3.27 7.65
C ALA A 26 11.81 -2.71 7.11
N PRO A 27 12.94 -3.40 7.33
CA PRO A 27 14.27 -2.91 6.92
C PRO A 27 14.39 -2.56 5.44
N GLU A 28 13.65 -3.26 4.58
CA GLU A 28 13.62 -3.06 3.13
C GLU A 28 13.08 -1.67 2.74
N HIS A 29 12.28 -1.03 3.61
CA HIS A 29 11.72 0.30 3.41
C HIS A 29 12.62 1.44 3.94
N LYS A 30 13.85 1.14 4.38
CA LYS A 30 14.76 2.10 5.01
C LYS A 30 15.82 2.69 4.10
N THR A 31 15.84 2.33 2.81
CA THR A 31 16.84 2.84 1.87
C THR A 31 16.70 4.36 1.69
N SER A 32 17.83 5.05 1.54
CA SER A 32 17.86 6.51 1.35
C SER A 32 17.11 6.95 0.09
N SER A 33 17.17 6.15 -0.98
CA SER A 33 16.42 6.39 -2.21
C SER A 33 14.91 6.34 -2.02
N MET A 34 14.39 5.38 -1.23
CA MET A 34 12.97 5.30 -0.89
C MET A 34 12.54 6.50 -0.04
N LYS A 35 13.36 6.91 0.93
CA LYS A 35 13.08 8.10 1.75
C LYS A 35 12.97 9.37 0.90
N GLN A 36 13.94 9.57 0.00
CA GLN A 36 13.95 10.72 -0.88
C GLN A 36 12.70 10.74 -1.76
N TYR A 37 12.35 9.61 -2.37
CA TYR A 37 11.14 9.49 -3.17
C TYR A 37 9.86 9.81 -2.38
N LEU A 38 9.73 9.27 -1.16
CA LEU A 38 8.55 9.51 -0.34
C LEU A 38 8.42 10.98 0.07
N VAL A 39 9.53 11.63 0.44
CA VAL A 39 9.54 13.06 0.79
C VAL A 39 9.22 13.93 -0.44
N GLU A 40 9.72 13.56 -1.64
CA GLU A 40 9.42 14.28 -2.88
C GLU A 40 7.92 14.20 -3.25
N GLU A 41 7.27 13.05 -3.02
CA GLU A 41 5.86 12.83 -3.38
C GLU A 41 4.85 13.29 -2.30
N PHE A 42 5.15 13.05 -1.02
CA PHE A 42 4.21 13.24 0.10
C PHE A 42 4.66 14.32 1.09
N GLY A 43 5.85 14.89 0.95
CA GLY A 43 6.39 15.90 1.86
C GLY A 43 6.50 15.38 3.30
N GLU A 44 5.88 16.12 4.24
CA GLU A 44 5.83 15.75 5.66
C GLU A 44 4.67 14.79 5.99
N GLN A 45 3.82 14.42 5.02
CA GLN A 45 2.62 13.61 5.22
C GLN A 45 2.94 12.11 5.23
N ILE A 46 3.95 11.69 6.00
CA ILE A 46 4.46 10.32 6.03
C ILE A 46 4.47 9.79 7.47
N ILE A 47 3.80 8.66 7.69
CA ILE A 47 3.71 7.93 8.97
C ILE A 47 4.46 6.60 8.84
N GLY A 48 5.55 6.44 9.58
CA GLY A 48 6.34 5.20 9.56
C GLY A 48 7.76 5.41 10.10
N HIS A 49 8.56 4.34 10.15
CA HIS A 49 9.93 4.38 10.69
C HIS A 49 10.88 5.30 9.86
N CYS A 50 10.43 5.79 8.71
CA CYS A 50 11.16 6.68 7.82
C CYS A 50 10.52 8.08 7.69
N GLY A 51 9.38 8.32 8.35
CA GLY A 51 8.67 9.61 8.35
C GLY A 51 9.12 10.53 9.50
N PHE A 52 8.46 11.69 9.59
CA PHE A 52 8.71 12.68 10.65
C PHE A 52 8.12 12.25 12.00
N GLU A 53 7.08 11.42 11.99
CA GLU A 53 6.46 10.84 13.20
C GLU A 53 7.01 9.42 13.43
N GLU A 54 7.75 9.23 14.53
CA GLU A 54 8.41 7.97 14.85
C GLU A 54 7.39 6.91 15.29
N TRP A 55 7.16 5.91 14.44
CA TRP A 55 6.23 4.81 14.72
C TRP A 55 6.85 3.75 15.62
N LEU A 56 6.08 3.22 16.58
CA LEU A 56 6.56 2.17 17.48
C LEU A 56 7.03 0.93 16.69
N PRO A 57 8.25 0.43 16.96
CA PRO A 57 8.76 -0.75 16.28
C PRO A 57 7.93 -1.99 16.62
N ARG A 58 7.62 -2.80 15.58
CA ARG A 58 6.90 -4.10 15.67
C ARG A 58 5.43 -4.03 16.07
N SER A 59 4.70 -3.05 15.52
CA SER A 59 3.24 -2.93 15.72
C SER A 59 2.45 -3.23 14.43
N PRO A 60 2.42 -4.48 13.94
CA PRO A 60 1.62 -4.87 12.77
C PRO A 60 0.11 -4.70 12.99
N ASP A 61 -0.33 -4.57 14.24
CA ASP A 61 -1.74 -4.35 14.59
C ASP A 61 -2.24 -2.93 14.28
N VAL A 62 -1.33 -2.01 13.93
CA VAL A 62 -1.64 -0.57 13.83
C VAL A 62 -1.60 -0.07 12.38
N THR A 63 -1.18 -0.90 11.43
CA THR A 63 -1.40 -0.65 10.00
C THR A 63 -2.79 -1.18 9.62
N PRO A 64 -3.73 -0.33 9.17
CA PRO A 64 -5.06 -0.78 8.75
C PRO A 64 -5.01 -1.85 7.66
N MET A 65 -3.93 -1.87 6.88
CA MET A 65 -3.67 -2.87 5.86
C MET A 65 -3.46 -4.27 6.45
N ASP A 66 -2.63 -4.40 7.49
CA ASP A 66 -2.31 -5.71 8.09
C ASP A 66 -3.40 -6.19 9.04
N PHE A 67 -3.96 -5.30 9.85
CA PHE A 67 -5.02 -5.65 10.81
C PHE A 67 -6.35 -6.01 10.12
N LEU A 68 -6.76 -5.25 9.10
CA LEU A 68 -8.09 -5.38 8.51
C LEU A 68 -8.06 -5.98 7.10
N LEU A 69 -7.36 -5.32 6.17
CA LEU A 69 -7.48 -5.63 4.75
C LEU A 69 -6.90 -7.01 4.43
N TRP A 70 -5.68 -7.31 4.87
CA TRP A 70 -5.04 -8.58 4.57
C TRP A 70 -5.73 -9.78 5.21
N GLY A 71 -6.25 -9.64 6.43
CA GLY A 71 -7.07 -10.67 7.07
C GLY A 71 -8.32 -11.00 6.24
N TYR A 72 -9.06 -9.96 5.84
CA TYR A 72 -10.25 -10.09 5.00
C TYR A 72 -9.92 -10.72 3.63
N LEU A 73 -8.91 -10.19 2.92
CA LEU A 73 -8.55 -10.67 1.59
C LEU A 73 -8.10 -12.13 1.63
N LYS A 74 -7.26 -12.53 2.60
CA LYS A 74 -6.84 -13.93 2.74
C LYS A 74 -8.04 -14.86 2.90
N GLN A 75 -8.99 -14.51 3.76
CA GLN A 75 -10.21 -15.32 3.95
C GLN A 75 -11.02 -15.45 2.65
N GLN A 76 -11.15 -14.38 1.87
CA GLN A 76 -11.97 -14.36 0.65
C GLN A 76 -11.29 -14.98 -0.57
N VAL A 77 -9.98 -14.82 -0.69
CA VAL A 77 -9.19 -15.28 -1.84
C VAL A 77 -8.93 -16.78 -1.75
N TYR A 78 -8.62 -17.28 -0.55
CA TYR A 78 -8.33 -18.70 -0.29
C TYR A 78 -9.56 -19.53 0.07
N ALA A 79 -10.77 -18.95 0.07
CA ALA A 79 -12.02 -19.69 0.30
C ALA A 79 -12.26 -20.80 -0.73
N THR A 80 -11.69 -20.69 -1.93
CA THR A 80 -11.78 -21.69 -2.99
C THR A 80 -10.41 -21.95 -3.60
N LEU A 81 -10.21 -23.16 -4.13
CA LEU A 81 -8.93 -23.54 -4.75
C LEU A 81 -8.55 -22.58 -5.89
N LEU A 82 -7.24 -22.32 -5.98
CA LEU A 82 -6.61 -21.40 -6.92
C LEU A 82 -5.69 -22.20 -7.84
N PRO A 83 -6.11 -22.49 -9.08
CA PRO A 83 -5.33 -23.35 -9.95
C PRO A 83 -4.17 -22.62 -10.63
N THR A 84 -4.23 -21.28 -10.75
CA THR A 84 -3.19 -20.49 -11.41
C THR A 84 -2.86 -19.18 -10.68
N LEU A 85 -1.68 -18.64 -10.97
CA LEU A 85 -1.28 -17.30 -10.51
C LEU A 85 -2.21 -16.20 -11.05
N GLN A 86 -2.72 -16.36 -12.27
CA GLN A 86 -3.64 -15.41 -12.89
C GLN A 86 -4.96 -15.34 -12.12
N ASP A 87 -5.48 -16.50 -11.69
CA ASP A 87 -6.68 -16.55 -10.85
C ASP A 87 -6.47 -15.87 -9.51
N LEU A 88 -5.29 -16.05 -8.90
CA LEU A 88 -4.94 -15.39 -7.64
C LEU A 88 -4.95 -13.85 -7.81
N GLN A 89 -4.25 -13.34 -8.83
CA GLN A 89 -4.21 -11.90 -9.12
C GLN A 89 -5.61 -11.34 -9.42
N HIS A 90 -6.40 -12.07 -10.21
CA HIS A 90 -7.76 -11.67 -10.56
C HIS A 90 -8.64 -11.60 -9.30
N ARG A 91 -8.59 -12.63 -8.44
CA ARG A 91 -9.38 -12.65 -7.20
C ARG A 91 -8.96 -11.57 -6.22
N ILE A 92 -7.66 -11.35 -6.01
CA ILE A 92 -7.18 -10.24 -5.17
C ILE A 92 -7.76 -8.91 -5.68
N THR A 93 -7.65 -8.66 -6.99
CA THR A 93 -8.14 -7.42 -7.61
C THR A 93 -9.64 -7.24 -7.40
N VAL A 94 -10.45 -8.25 -7.72
CA VAL A 94 -11.91 -8.20 -7.59
C VAL A 94 -12.34 -8.01 -6.14
N ARG A 95 -11.74 -8.75 -5.20
CA ARG A 95 -12.08 -8.66 -3.77
C ARG A 95 -11.68 -7.32 -3.16
N SER A 96 -10.53 -6.76 -3.55
CA SER A 96 -10.09 -5.43 -3.12
C SER A 96 -11.05 -4.33 -3.61
N ILE A 97 -11.44 -4.36 -4.88
CA ILE A 97 -12.42 -3.40 -5.43
C ILE A 97 -13.76 -3.52 -4.70
N GLN A 98 -14.23 -4.75 -4.46
CA GLN A 98 -15.48 -4.98 -3.73
C GLN A 98 -15.41 -4.43 -2.30
N PHE A 99 -14.29 -4.63 -1.59
CA PHE A 99 -14.07 -4.10 -0.25
C PHE A 99 -14.13 -2.56 -0.22
N LEU A 100 -13.43 -1.89 -1.13
CA LEU A 100 -13.43 -0.43 -1.23
C LEU A 100 -14.83 0.12 -1.51
N ARG A 101 -15.58 -0.52 -2.41
CA ARG A 101 -16.97 -0.13 -2.71
C ARG A 101 -17.90 -0.26 -1.50
N LEU A 102 -17.76 -1.32 -0.72
CA LEU A 102 -18.55 -1.50 0.50
C LEU A 102 -18.24 -0.38 1.51
N ARG A 103 -16.96 -0.06 1.73
CA ARG A 103 -16.54 0.98 2.66
C ARG A 103 -16.99 2.38 2.24
N ALA A 104 -16.94 2.71 0.95
CA ALA A 104 -17.42 4.00 0.43
C ALA A 104 -18.93 4.20 0.64
N LYS A 105 -19.74 3.14 0.48
CA LYS A 105 -21.18 3.21 0.77
C LYS A 105 -21.47 3.47 2.24
N THR A 106 -20.75 2.79 3.14
CA THR A 106 -20.93 2.96 4.60
C THR A 106 -20.47 4.34 5.08
N ALA A 107 -19.46 4.94 4.43
CA ALA A 107 -18.98 6.28 4.76
C ALA A 107 -19.98 7.39 4.37
N ASN A 108 -20.68 7.25 3.24
CA ASN A 108 -21.69 8.21 2.77
C ASN A 108 -23.08 8.08 3.43
N GLN A 109 -23.25 7.15 4.37
CA GLN A 109 -24.49 6.93 5.13
C GLN A 109 -24.41 7.42 6.58
N ARG A 110 -23.32 8.10 6.96
CA ARG A 110 -23.13 8.77 8.25
C ARG A 110 -22.95 10.26 8.01
#